data_AF-A0A0B5IPF4-F1
#
_entry.id   AF-A0A0B5IPF4-F1
#
_cell.length_a   1.000
_cell.length_b   1.000
_cell.length_c   1.000
_cell.angle_alpha   90.00
_cell.angle_beta   90.00
_cell.angle_gamma   90.00
#
_symmetry.space_group_name_H-M   'P 1'
#
loop_
_entity.id
_entity.type
_entity.pdbx_description
1 polymer ?
#
loop_
_entity_poly.entity_id
_entity_poly.type
_entity_poly.pdbx_seq_one_letter_code
_entity_poly.pdbx_strand_id
1 'polypeptide(L)'
;MTMPKKQTRATQLARQIQAVTGLPYTTCLKMCEPTEDSWGRLARALQAEGLTETADCLLAADAVTTEAGTWLDAGNEVEQLFDGTDHARVKRTYAACEEAAGAALSRAGFETYSDTPDAEAYHAAFLALSKAGALLDGRALARAALDIFVDDPMWCSDVIRTRGRAPFSYDTAVGLTGPETSVAVAARRAACAMARAAAVRFSGDEEWYEAAGIMVEAIWHASEAAGLPPLEGYPNCRDHLEHFMDGVIPNR
;
A
#
# COMPACT_ATOMS: atom_id res chain seq x y z
N MET A 1 25.54 -16.22 35.20
CA MET A 1 25.79 -15.97 33.76
C MET A 1 24.47 -15.59 33.12
N THR A 2 24.26 -14.28 32.94
CA THR A 2 23.09 -13.75 32.22
C THR A 2 23.33 -13.96 30.72
N MET A 3 22.49 -14.76 30.06
CA MET A 3 22.51 -14.85 28.60
C MET A 3 22.36 -13.44 28.01
N PRO A 4 23.16 -13.06 27.00
CA PRO A 4 22.93 -11.81 26.29
C PRO A 4 21.52 -11.84 25.72
N LYS A 5 20.68 -10.88 26.11
CA LYS A 5 19.36 -10.69 25.49
C LYS A 5 19.60 -10.52 23.99
N LYS A 6 19.08 -11.43 23.16
CA LYS A 6 19.11 -11.27 21.70
C LYS A 6 18.50 -9.90 21.39
N GLN A 7 19.30 -9.01 20.80
CA GLN A 7 18.77 -7.74 20.32
C GLN A 7 17.78 -8.04 19.19
N THR A 8 16.59 -7.45 19.28
CA THR A 8 15.60 -7.54 18.21
C THR A 8 16.03 -6.68 17.02
N ARG A 9 15.51 -6.95 15.81
CA ARG A 9 15.74 -6.11 14.63
C ARG A 9 15.41 -4.64 14.90
N ALA A 10 14.29 -4.38 15.57
CA ALA A 10 13.89 -3.04 16.02
C ALA A 10 14.92 -2.38 16.97
N THR A 11 15.49 -3.14 17.91
CA THR A 11 16.55 -2.64 18.80
C THR A 11 17.81 -2.26 18.03
N GLN A 12 18.18 -3.03 17.01
CA GLN A 12 19.34 -2.76 16.17
C GLN A 12 19.12 -1.52 15.29
N LEU A 13 17.96 -1.42 14.64
CA LEU A 13 17.58 -0.27 13.82
C LEU A 13 17.55 1.02 14.66
N ALA A 14 16.91 1.00 15.83
CA ALA A 14 16.87 2.15 16.74
C ALA A 14 18.26 2.63 17.16
N ARG A 15 19.24 1.73 17.31
CA ARG A 15 20.64 2.11 17.61
C ARG A 15 21.32 2.75 16.41
N GLN A 16 21.07 2.26 15.20
CA GLN A 16 21.60 2.85 13.98
C GLN A 16 21.03 4.26 13.77
N ILE A 17 19.71 4.42 13.90
CA ILE A 17 19.03 5.72 13.81
C ILE A 17 19.56 6.69 14.85
N GLN A 18 19.69 6.26 16.11
CA GLN A 18 20.27 7.08 17.17
C GLN A 18 21.67 7.58 16.80
N ALA A 19 22.52 6.71 16.24
CA ALA A 19 23.88 7.06 15.89
C ALA A 19 23.95 8.09 14.75
N VAL A 20 23.02 8.03 13.78
CA VAL A 20 22.95 8.95 12.63
C VAL A 20 22.33 10.30 13.01
N THR A 21 21.23 10.27 13.75
CA THR A 21 20.40 11.46 14.02
C THR A 21 20.79 12.21 15.29
N GLY A 22 21.40 11.50 16.25
CA GLY A 22 21.65 11.99 17.60
C GLY A 22 20.38 12.10 18.46
N LEU A 23 19.24 11.55 18.00
CA LEU A 23 18.00 11.52 18.77
C LEU A 23 18.13 10.59 20.00
N PRO A 24 17.32 10.80 21.06
CA PRO A 24 17.28 9.88 22.19
C PRO A 24 16.91 8.45 21.76
N TYR A 25 17.62 7.45 22.30
CA TYR A 25 17.37 6.04 21.98
C TYR A 25 15.91 5.61 22.17
N THR A 26 15.23 6.16 23.20
CA THR A 26 13.81 5.88 23.47
C THR A 26 12.89 6.39 22.37
N THR A 27 13.23 7.53 21.77
CA THR A 27 12.51 8.09 20.61
C THR A 27 12.71 7.19 19.41
N CYS A 28 13.96 6.82 19.10
CA CYS A 28 14.26 5.91 17.99
C CYS A 28 13.61 4.53 18.17
N LEU A 29 13.58 4.00 19.40
CA LEU A 29 12.96 2.71 19.70
C LEU A 29 11.44 2.76 19.46
N LYS A 30 10.79 3.86 19.86
CA LYS A 30 9.36 4.07 19.63
C LYS A 30 9.02 4.13 18.14
N MET A 31 9.87 4.79 17.33
CA MET A 31 9.71 4.80 15.86
C MET A 31 9.80 3.39 15.25
N CYS A 32 10.57 2.48 15.88
CA CYS A 32 10.73 1.10 15.42
C CYS A 32 9.68 0.12 16.00
N GLU A 33 8.69 0.60 16.76
CA GLU A 33 7.64 -0.27 17.28
C GLU A 33 6.74 -0.73 16.13
N PRO A 34 6.44 -2.05 16.02
CA PRO A 34 5.61 -2.55 14.94
C PRO A 34 4.20 -2.00 15.07
N THR A 35 3.69 -1.41 13.99
CA THR A 35 2.28 -1.05 13.84
C THR A 35 1.60 -2.08 12.93
N GLU A 36 0.37 -2.47 13.27
CA GLU A 36 -0.42 -3.33 12.39
C GLU A 36 -1.01 -2.49 11.27
N ASP A 37 -0.33 -2.49 10.13
CA ASP A 37 -0.71 -1.74 8.95
C ASP A 37 -1.72 -2.51 8.08
N SER A 38 -2.18 -1.88 7.00
CA SER A 38 -3.12 -2.50 6.06
C SER A 38 -2.52 -3.70 5.34
N TRP A 39 -1.19 -3.75 5.14
CA TRP A 39 -0.49 -4.81 4.43
C TRP A 39 -0.44 -6.09 5.25
N GLY A 40 -0.15 -6.00 6.55
CA GLY A 40 -0.21 -7.13 7.47
C GLY A 40 -1.62 -7.73 7.60
N ARG A 41 -2.67 -6.88 7.53
CA ARG A 41 -4.07 -7.37 7.48
C ARG A 41 -4.35 -8.12 6.19
N LEU A 42 -3.94 -7.59 5.04
CA LEU A 42 -4.08 -8.26 3.74
C LEU A 42 -3.31 -9.58 3.70
N ALA A 43 -2.06 -9.61 4.16
CA ALA A 43 -1.25 -10.83 4.19
C ALA A 43 -1.91 -11.95 5.00
N ARG A 44 -2.46 -11.65 6.17
CA ARG A 44 -3.20 -12.66 6.97
C ARG A 44 -4.47 -13.14 6.26
N ALA A 45 -5.21 -12.24 5.61
CA ALA A 45 -6.39 -12.62 4.85
C ALA A 45 -6.03 -13.54 3.66
N LEU A 46 -4.93 -13.24 2.96
CA LEU A 46 -4.38 -14.09 1.90
C LEU A 46 -3.95 -15.47 2.43
N GLN A 47 -3.26 -15.52 3.58
CA GLN A 47 -2.86 -16.78 4.22
C GLN A 47 -4.05 -17.65 4.60
N ALA A 48 -5.12 -17.04 5.16
CA ALA A 48 -6.34 -17.75 5.53
C ALA A 48 -7.01 -18.45 4.32
N GLU A 49 -6.79 -17.92 3.12
CA GLU A 49 -7.35 -18.40 1.86
C GLU A 49 -6.36 -19.23 1.01
N GLY A 50 -5.21 -19.58 1.60
CA GLY A 50 -4.19 -20.45 1.00
C GLY A 50 -3.22 -19.77 0.04
N LEU A 51 -3.22 -18.44 -0.04
CA LEU A 51 -2.31 -17.63 -0.87
C LEU A 51 -1.03 -17.27 -0.10
N THR A 52 -0.36 -18.30 0.44
CA THR A 52 0.77 -18.14 1.37
C THR A 52 1.98 -17.46 0.73
N GLU A 53 2.33 -17.81 -0.51
CA GLU A 53 3.49 -17.20 -1.19
C GLU A 53 3.30 -15.69 -1.38
N THR A 54 2.13 -15.26 -1.86
CA THR A 54 1.81 -13.84 -2.00
C THR A 54 1.85 -13.11 -0.66
N ALA A 55 1.31 -13.73 0.39
CA ALA A 55 1.32 -13.14 1.72
C ALA A 55 2.74 -13.00 2.30
N ASP A 56 3.59 -14.00 2.11
CA ASP A 56 4.98 -13.98 2.58
C ASP A 56 5.80 -12.92 1.83
N CYS A 57 5.57 -12.78 0.51
CA CYS A 57 6.15 -11.69 -0.28
C CYS A 57 5.69 -10.31 0.22
N LEU A 58 4.40 -10.14 0.52
CA LEU A 58 3.85 -8.88 1.03
C LEU A 58 4.41 -8.53 2.42
N LEU A 59 4.53 -9.50 3.33
CA LEU A 59 5.15 -9.30 4.64
C LEU A 59 6.64 -8.95 4.54
N ALA A 60 7.34 -9.54 3.57
CA ALA A 60 8.74 -9.20 3.31
C ALA A 60 8.88 -7.77 2.76
N ALA A 61 7.95 -7.32 1.90
CA ALA A 61 7.89 -5.95 1.41
C ALA A 61 7.60 -4.97 2.54
N ASP A 62 6.54 -5.21 3.33
CA ASP A 62 6.16 -4.42 4.52
C ASP A 62 7.34 -4.24 5.49
N ALA A 63 8.04 -5.33 5.82
CA ALA A 63 9.16 -5.25 6.74
C ALA A 63 10.32 -4.36 6.23
N VAL A 64 10.45 -4.17 4.92
CA VAL A 64 11.48 -3.31 4.32
C VAL A 64 10.97 -1.88 4.15
N THR A 65 9.71 -1.68 3.76
CA THR A 65 9.09 -0.36 3.66
C THR A 65 8.95 0.28 5.04
N THR A 66 8.58 -0.48 6.07
CA THR A 66 8.56 -0.01 7.46
C THR A 66 9.96 0.42 7.93
N GLU A 67 11.01 -0.36 7.63
CA GLU A 67 12.40 0.03 7.94
C GLU A 67 12.77 1.33 7.21
N ALA A 68 12.40 1.45 5.93
CA ALA A 68 12.68 2.63 5.12
C ALA A 68 11.93 3.88 5.65
N GLY A 69 10.64 3.74 5.96
CA GLY A 69 9.81 4.78 6.55
C GLY A 69 10.35 5.27 7.89
N THR A 70 10.82 4.35 8.75
CA THR A 70 11.39 4.69 10.06
C THR A 70 12.63 5.60 9.93
N TRP A 71 13.48 5.36 8.93
CA TRP A 71 14.62 6.25 8.64
C TRP A 71 14.17 7.63 8.19
N LEU A 72 13.19 7.71 7.29
CA LEU A 72 12.64 8.99 6.80
C LEU A 72 11.99 9.77 7.94
N ASP A 73 11.19 9.11 8.78
CA ASP A 73 10.57 9.71 9.97
C ASP A 73 11.62 10.26 10.94
N ALA A 74 12.72 9.55 11.12
CA ALA A 74 13.81 10.04 11.96
C ALA A 74 14.53 11.27 11.35
N GLY A 75 14.59 11.36 10.03
CA GLY A 75 15.04 12.57 9.32
C GLY A 75 14.09 13.74 9.53
N ASN A 76 12.78 13.50 9.35
CA ASN A 76 11.71 14.48 9.56
C ASN A 76 11.69 15.01 11.01
N GLU A 77 11.89 14.13 12.00
CA GLU A 77 11.96 14.54 13.42
C GLU A 77 13.14 15.50 13.66
N VAL A 78 14.29 15.26 13.02
CA VAL A 78 15.44 16.18 13.12
C VAL A 78 15.16 17.50 12.41
N GLU A 79 14.50 17.48 11.26
CA GLU A 79 14.06 18.68 10.58
C GLU A 79 13.13 19.51 11.49
N GLN A 80 12.08 18.90 12.05
CA GLN A 80 11.15 19.60 12.94
C GLN A 80 11.83 20.24 14.16
N LEU A 81 12.83 19.57 14.73
CA LEU A 81 13.55 20.08 15.90
C LEU A 81 14.57 21.17 15.59
N PHE A 82 15.16 21.16 14.39
CA PHE A 82 16.34 21.97 14.09
C PHE A 82 16.22 22.88 12.86
N ASP A 83 15.11 22.84 12.11
CA ASP A 83 14.96 23.64 10.89
C ASP A 83 15.21 25.13 11.14
N GLY A 84 14.61 25.72 12.17
CA GLY A 84 14.83 27.13 12.51
C GLY A 84 16.19 27.48 13.13
N THR A 85 17.09 26.52 13.38
CA THR A 85 18.30 26.75 14.21
C THR A 85 19.60 26.20 13.64
N ASP A 86 19.57 25.08 12.91
CA ASP A 86 20.77 24.43 12.36
C ASP A 86 20.45 23.69 11.05
N HIS A 87 20.25 24.46 9.98
CA HIS A 87 19.99 23.93 8.63
C HIS A 87 21.10 22.99 8.13
N ALA A 88 22.35 23.19 8.53
CA ALA A 88 23.46 22.34 8.11
C ALA A 88 23.36 20.94 8.74
N ARG A 89 22.91 20.86 9.99
CA ARG A 89 22.56 19.58 10.62
C ARG A 89 21.36 18.93 9.94
N VAL A 90 20.26 19.66 9.74
CA VAL A 90 19.06 19.13 9.08
C VAL A 90 19.42 18.51 7.73
N LYS A 91 20.10 19.27 6.86
CA LYS A 91 20.49 18.80 5.53
C LYS A 91 21.36 17.53 5.56
N ARG A 92 22.36 17.47 6.45
CA ARG A 92 23.24 16.30 6.55
C ARG A 92 22.51 15.07 7.08
N THR A 93 21.69 15.25 8.11
CA THR A 93 20.97 14.13 8.73
C THR A 93 19.90 13.59 7.80
N TYR A 94 19.13 14.47 7.15
CA TYR A 94 18.10 14.06 6.20
C TYR A 94 18.69 13.24 5.05
N ALA A 95 19.78 13.74 4.45
CA ALA A 95 20.48 13.01 3.39
C ALA A 95 20.99 11.63 3.84
N ALA A 96 21.50 11.51 5.08
CA ALA A 96 21.94 10.23 5.61
C ALA A 96 20.78 9.25 5.87
N CYS A 97 19.64 9.77 6.33
CA CYS A 97 18.42 8.96 6.50
C CYS A 97 17.87 8.48 5.15
N GLU A 98 17.84 9.36 4.15
CA GLU A 98 17.44 9.03 2.77
C GLU A 98 18.38 7.99 2.13
N GLU A 99 19.69 8.11 2.32
CA GLU A 99 20.65 7.09 1.86
C GLU A 99 20.40 5.74 2.54
N ALA A 100 20.16 5.74 3.86
CA ALA A 100 19.96 4.53 4.64
C ALA A 100 18.68 3.77 4.25
N ALA A 101 17.58 4.49 4.04
CA ALA A 101 16.34 3.86 3.60
C ALA A 101 16.39 3.43 2.13
N GLY A 102 17.13 4.13 1.27
CA GLY A 102 17.35 3.72 -0.12
C GLY A 102 18.16 2.45 -0.18
N ALA A 103 19.17 2.33 0.69
CA ALA A 103 19.92 1.11 0.85
C ALA A 103 19.05 -0.05 1.37
N ALA A 104 18.07 0.21 2.26
CA ALA A 104 17.14 -0.82 2.73
C ALA A 104 16.27 -1.37 1.59
N LEU A 105 15.66 -0.49 0.81
CA LEU A 105 14.84 -0.85 -0.35
C LEU A 105 15.67 -1.55 -1.43
N SER A 106 16.86 -1.02 -1.75
CA SER A 106 17.76 -1.60 -2.76
C SER A 106 18.21 -3.01 -2.39
N ARG A 107 18.50 -3.29 -1.11
CA ARG A 107 18.83 -4.64 -0.64
C ARG A 107 17.68 -5.64 -0.85
N ALA A 108 16.44 -5.16 -0.85
CA ALA A 108 15.26 -5.98 -1.11
C ALA A 108 14.91 -6.05 -2.61
N GLY A 109 15.68 -5.40 -3.49
CA GLY A 109 15.48 -5.43 -4.93
C GLY A 109 14.50 -4.39 -5.47
N PHE A 110 14.11 -3.38 -4.69
CA PHE A 110 13.36 -2.24 -5.20
C PHE A 110 14.33 -1.29 -5.96
N GLU A 111 14.03 -1.01 -7.23
CA GLU A 111 14.90 -0.21 -8.10
C GLU A 111 14.88 1.30 -7.76
N THR A 112 13.77 1.82 -7.23
CA THR A 112 13.57 3.23 -6.88
C THR A 112 12.71 3.40 -5.62
N TYR A 113 12.86 4.56 -4.97
CA TYR A 113 12.04 5.08 -3.86
C TYR A 113 10.62 5.53 -4.25
N SER A 114 10.17 5.17 -5.46
CA SER A 114 8.86 5.53 -5.96
C SER A 114 7.80 4.50 -5.52
N ASP A 115 6.65 4.52 -6.18
CA ASP A 115 5.45 3.68 -6.00
C ASP A 115 5.67 2.15 -6.08
N THR A 116 6.92 1.69 -6.24
CA THR A 116 7.26 0.27 -6.49
C THR A 116 6.88 -0.64 -5.31
N PRO A 117 7.08 -0.26 -4.03
CA PRO A 117 6.61 -1.08 -2.91
C PRO A 117 5.08 -1.10 -2.80
N ASP A 118 4.42 0.04 -2.96
CA ASP A 118 2.95 0.13 -2.90
C ASP A 118 2.29 -0.70 -4.01
N ALA A 119 2.94 -0.79 -5.17
CA ALA A 119 2.47 -1.62 -6.29
C ALA A 119 2.34 -3.09 -5.88
N GLU A 120 3.23 -3.63 -5.04
CA GLU A 120 3.11 -5.02 -4.57
C GLU A 120 1.86 -5.24 -3.72
N ALA A 121 1.51 -4.28 -2.87
CA ALA A 121 0.29 -4.32 -2.10
C ALA A 121 -0.94 -4.24 -3.02
N TYR A 122 -0.92 -3.39 -4.05
CA TYR A 122 -2.01 -3.28 -5.02
C TYR A 122 -2.19 -4.56 -5.85
N HIS A 123 -1.10 -5.20 -6.26
CA HIS A 123 -1.13 -6.49 -6.95
C HIS A 123 -1.68 -7.60 -6.04
N ALA A 124 -1.28 -7.62 -4.77
CA ALA A 124 -1.81 -8.53 -3.76
C ALA A 124 -3.30 -8.29 -3.48
N ALA A 125 -3.75 -7.02 -3.47
CA ALA A 125 -5.14 -6.64 -3.31
C ALA A 125 -5.99 -7.11 -4.50
N PHE A 126 -5.47 -7.00 -5.72
CA PHE A 126 -6.12 -7.57 -6.90
C PHE A 126 -6.28 -9.10 -6.82
N LEU A 127 -5.24 -9.82 -6.37
CA LEU A 127 -5.33 -11.26 -6.15
C LEU A 127 -6.38 -11.61 -5.09
N ALA A 128 -6.42 -10.84 -4.00
CA ALA A 128 -7.40 -10.98 -2.95
C ALA A 128 -8.84 -10.78 -3.46
N LEU A 129 -9.10 -9.75 -4.29
CA LEU A 129 -10.41 -9.53 -4.90
C LEU A 129 -10.78 -10.62 -5.90
N SER A 130 -9.82 -11.07 -6.71
CA SER A 130 -9.99 -12.19 -7.65
C SER A 130 -10.41 -13.46 -6.92
N LYS A 131 -9.72 -13.77 -5.79
CA LYS A 131 -10.05 -14.90 -4.93
C LYS A 131 -11.39 -14.71 -4.23
N ALA A 132 -11.69 -13.52 -3.70
CA ALA A 132 -12.98 -13.21 -3.09
C ALA A 132 -14.14 -13.42 -4.06
N GLY A 133 -13.92 -13.11 -5.34
CA GLY A 133 -14.87 -13.34 -6.44
C GLY A 133 -15.15 -14.81 -6.75
N ALA A 134 -14.34 -15.73 -6.27
CA ALA A 134 -14.52 -17.18 -6.42
C ALA A 134 -15.14 -17.85 -5.18
N LEU A 135 -15.36 -17.11 -4.09
CA LEU A 135 -15.90 -17.61 -2.82
C LEU A 135 -17.38 -17.29 -2.68
N LEU A 136 -18.11 -18.11 -1.90
CA LEU A 136 -19.50 -17.81 -1.54
C LEU A 136 -19.61 -16.56 -0.66
N ASP A 137 -18.68 -16.42 0.29
CA ASP A 137 -18.50 -15.24 1.14
C ASP A 137 -17.01 -14.86 1.18
N GLY A 138 -16.64 -13.92 0.31
CA GLY A 138 -15.29 -13.35 0.25
C GLY A 138 -15.14 -12.03 1.02
N ARG A 139 -16.09 -11.66 1.88
CA ARG A 139 -16.20 -10.30 2.43
C ARG A 139 -14.97 -9.87 3.24
N ALA A 140 -14.42 -10.77 4.06
CA ALA A 140 -13.24 -10.47 4.86
C ALA A 140 -12.02 -10.19 3.98
N LEU A 141 -11.84 -10.99 2.92
CA LEU A 141 -10.76 -10.81 1.96
C LEU A 141 -10.92 -9.52 1.14
N ALA A 142 -12.15 -9.20 0.72
CA ALA A 142 -12.46 -7.95 0.03
C ALA A 142 -12.20 -6.72 0.91
N ARG A 143 -12.52 -6.77 2.21
CA ARG A 143 -12.17 -5.70 3.17
C ARG A 143 -10.67 -5.48 3.28
N ALA A 144 -9.92 -6.57 3.45
CA ALA A 144 -8.46 -6.51 3.53
C ALA A 144 -7.83 -5.95 2.25
N ALA A 145 -8.39 -6.28 1.08
CA ALA A 145 -7.95 -5.72 -0.19
C ALA A 145 -8.30 -4.22 -0.30
N LEU A 146 -9.54 -3.84 0.03
CA LEU A 146 -10.01 -2.47 -0.02
C LEU A 146 -9.11 -1.52 0.80
N ASP A 147 -8.71 -1.93 2.01
CA ASP A 147 -7.82 -1.16 2.90
C ASP A 147 -6.46 -0.76 2.26
N ILE A 148 -6.08 -1.36 1.12
CA ILE A 148 -4.83 -1.05 0.42
C ILE A 148 -4.97 0.12 -0.55
N PHE A 149 -6.12 0.29 -1.21
CA PHE A 149 -6.26 1.20 -2.34
C PHE A 149 -7.44 2.18 -2.19
N VAL A 150 -7.77 2.53 -0.95
CA VAL A 150 -8.81 3.53 -0.59
C VAL A 150 -8.28 4.96 -0.45
N ASP A 151 -7.04 5.19 -0.87
CA ASP A 151 -6.39 6.49 -0.82
C ASP A 151 -6.83 7.40 -1.98
N ASP A 152 -6.06 8.45 -2.27
CA ASP A 152 -6.30 9.35 -3.39
C ASP A 152 -6.36 8.57 -4.73
N PRO A 153 -7.45 8.67 -5.51
CA PRO A 153 -7.57 8.00 -6.82
C PRO A 153 -6.43 8.33 -7.79
N MET A 154 -5.88 9.54 -7.74
CA MET A 154 -4.76 9.95 -8.57
C MET A 154 -3.50 9.17 -8.21
N TRP A 155 -3.20 9.09 -6.90
CA TRP A 155 -2.12 8.25 -6.39
C TRP A 155 -2.31 6.78 -6.74
N CYS A 156 -3.52 6.26 -6.53
CA CYS A 156 -3.88 4.88 -6.87
C CYS A 156 -3.59 4.55 -8.33
N SER A 157 -3.82 5.51 -9.24
CA SER A 157 -3.61 5.34 -10.67
C SER A 157 -2.13 5.20 -11.04
N ASP A 158 -1.21 5.85 -10.33
CA ASP A 158 0.24 5.72 -10.57
C ASP A 158 0.78 4.41 -10.01
N VAL A 159 0.35 4.06 -8.80
CA VAL A 159 0.74 2.81 -8.15
C VAL A 159 0.28 1.60 -8.95
N ILE A 160 -0.99 1.54 -9.38
CA ILE A 160 -1.56 0.36 -10.05
C ILE A 160 -0.91 0.05 -11.41
N ARG A 161 -0.34 1.07 -12.07
CA ARG A 161 0.37 0.94 -13.36
C ARG A 161 1.85 0.61 -13.19
N THR A 162 2.37 0.70 -11.97
CA THR A 162 3.74 0.31 -11.62
C THR A 162 3.84 -1.21 -11.49
N ARG A 163 4.95 -1.80 -11.93
CA ARG A 163 5.12 -3.27 -12.01
C ARG A 163 5.52 -3.96 -10.70
N GLY A 164 5.96 -3.22 -9.69
CA GLY A 164 6.60 -3.80 -8.50
C GLY A 164 7.94 -4.51 -8.81
N ARG A 165 8.47 -5.29 -7.86
CA ARG A 165 9.72 -6.08 -8.07
C ARG A 165 9.49 -7.34 -8.89
N ALA A 166 8.34 -7.98 -8.72
CA ALA A 166 7.97 -9.19 -9.44
C ALA A 166 6.95 -8.82 -10.51
N PRO A 167 7.20 -9.11 -11.80
CA PRO A 167 6.24 -8.79 -12.85
C PRO A 167 4.91 -9.49 -12.56
N PHE A 168 3.91 -8.68 -12.22
CA PHE A 168 2.55 -9.13 -11.99
C PHE A 168 1.69 -8.86 -13.22
N SER A 169 0.80 -9.80 -13.57
CA SER A 169 -0.12 -9.63 -14.70
C SER A 169 -1.57 -9.71 -14.25
N TYR A 170 -2.37 -8.79 -14.78
CA TYR A 170 -3.81 -8.70 -14.58
C TYR A 170 -4.61 -9.57 -15.57
N ASP A 171 -3.96 -10.39 -16.39
CA ASP A 171 -4.58 -11.20 -17.46
C ASP A 171 -5.71 -12.13 -16.95
N THR A 172 -5.68 -12.51 -15.67
CA THR A 172 -6.71 -13.37 -15.06
C THR A 172 -8.05 -12.68 -14.89
N ALA A 173 -8.12 -11.34 -14.93
CA ALA A 173 -9.34 -10.57 -14.69
C ALA A 173 -10.48 -10.91 -15.67
N VAL A 174 -10.16 -11.09 -16.96
CA VAL A 174 -11.15 -11.37 -18.02
C VAL A 174 -11.82 -12.75 -17.84
N GLY A 175 -11.14 -13.67 -17.15
CA GLY A 175 -11.59 -15.04 -16.95
C GLY A 175 -12.18 -15.33 -15.56
N LEU A 176 -12.40 -14.32 -14.72
CA LEU A 176 -12.89 -14.53 -13.36
C LEU A 176 -14.32 -15.10 -13.38
N THR A 177 -14.47 -16.30 -12.82
CA THR A 177 -15.76 -16.98 -12.61
C THR A 177 -15.96 -17.29 -11.14
N GLY A 178 -17.20 -17.45 -10.71
CA GLY A 178 -17.51 -17.79 -9.32
C GLY A 178 -19.01 -17.84 -9.08
N PRO A 179 -19.45 -17.89 -7.81
CA PRO A 179 -20.86 -17.87 -7.49
C PRO A 179 -21.51 -16.52 -7.85
N GLU A 180 -22.83 -16.54 -8.03
CA GLU A 180 -23.66 -15.37 -8.36
C GLU A 180 -24.15 -14.61 -7.11
N THR A 181 -23.42 -14.72 -5.99
CA THR A 181 -23.70 -13.89 -4.81
C THR A 181 -23.30 -12.45 -5.10
N SER A 182 -24.02 -11.48 -4.52
CA SER A 182 -23.71 -10.05 -4.70
C SER A 182 -22.27 -9.70 -4.33
N VAL A 183 -21.74 -10.31 -3.26
CA VAL A 183 -20.35 -10.16 -2.81
C VAL A 183 -19.36 -10.66 -3.87
N ALA A 184 -19.56 -11.87 -4.39
CA ALA A 184 -18.65 -12.45 -5.36
C ALA A 184 -18.68 -11.69 -6.69
N VAL A 185 -19.86 -11.28 -7.15
CA VAL A 185 -20.01 -10.45 -8.36
C VAL A 185 -19.30 -9.10 -8.19
N ALA A 186 -19.50 -8.42 -7.05
CA ALA A 186 -18.84 -7.15 -6.78
C ALA A 186 -17.31 -7.29 -6.71
N ALA A 187 -16.80 -8.34 -6.06
CA ALA A 187 -15.35 -8.57 -6.00
C ALA A 187 -14.73 -8.79 -7.38
N ARG A 188 -15.40 -9.55 -8.27
CA ARG A 188 -14.95 -9.72 -9.66
C ARG A 188 -14.96 -8.40 -10.43
N ARG A 189 -16.00 -7.57 -10.25
CA ARG A 189 -16.07 -6.24 -10.89
C ARG A 189 -14.95 -5.33 -10.42
N ALA A 190 -14.63 -5.33 -9.11
CA ALA A 190 -13.51 -4.58 -8.56
C ALA A 190 -12.17 -5.02 -9.17
N ALA A 191 -11.92 -6.33 -9.22
CA ALA A 191 -10.71 -6.88 -9.84
C ALA A 191 -10.60 -6.52 -11.34
N CYS A 192 -11.71 -6.60 -12.09
CA CYS A 192 -11.76 -6.17 -13.49
C CYS A 192 -11.50 -4.67 -13.66
N ALA A 193 -12.02 -3.82 -12.77
CA ALA A 193 -11.76 -2.39 -12.81
C ALA A 193 -10.27 -2.09 -12.54
N MET A 194 -9.65 -2.71 -11.52
CA MET A 194 -8.21 -2.58 -11.28
C MET A 194 -7.38 -2.99 -12.52
N ALA A 195 -7.75 -4.10 -13.16
CA ALA A 195 -7.08 -4.57 -14.38
C ALA A 195 -7.22 -3.59 -15.55
N ARG A 196 -8.39 -2.95 -15.71
CA ARG A 196 -8.58 -1.91 -16.72
C ARG A 196 -7.77 -0.65 -16.42
N ALA A 197 -7.74 -0.19 -15.17
CA ALA A 197 -6.94 0.96 -14.74
C ALA A 197 -5.43 0.72 -15.01
N ALA A 198 -4.93 -0.48 -14.69
CA ALA A 198 -3.55 -0.88 -14.96
C ALA A 198 -3.21 -0.90 -16.46
N ALA A 199 -4.20 -1.13 -17.34
CA ALA A 199 -4.01 -1.21 -18.79
C ALA A 199 -4.01 0.16 -19.48
N VAL A 200 -4.43 1.23 -18.80
CA VAL A 200 -4.40 2.59 -19.33
C VAL A 200 -2.94 3.04 -19.51
N ARG A 201 -2.60 3.50 -20.72
CA ARG A 201 -1.22 3.87 -21.05
C ARG A 201 -0.84 5.20 -20.41
N PHE A 202 0.41 5.30 -19.97
CA PHE A 202 0.96 6.56 -19.46
C PHE A 202 1.39 7.45 -20.65
N SER A 203 0.50 8.31 -21.13
CA SER A 203 0.78 9.25 -22.25
C SER A 203 0.50 10.72 -21.95
N GLY A 204 -0.25 11.05 -20.91
CA GLY A 204 -0.57 12.43 -20.52
C GLY A 204 -1.56 12.49 -19.37
N ASP A 205 -2.00 13.71 -19.06
CA ASP A 205 -2.93 13.99 -17.96
C ASP A 205 -4.30 13.35 -18.18
N GLU A 206 -4.80 13.29 -19.42
CA GLU A 206 -6.10 12.70 -19.74
C GLU A 206 -6.17 11.21 -19.36
N GLU A 207 -5.14 10.44 -19.71
CA GLU A 207 -5.04 9.02 -19.36
C GLU A 207 -4.77 8.81 -17.86
N TRP A 208 -4.17 9.79 -17.20
CA TRP A 208 -4.02 9.78 -15.74
C TRP A 208 -5.37 9.92 -15.04
N TYR A 209 -6.20 10.88 -15.47
CA TYR A 209 -7.57 11.02 -14.99
C TYR A 209 -8.47 9.83 -15.35
N GLU A 210 -8.31 9.25 -16.54
CA GLU A 210 -9.04 8.03 -16.93
C GLU A 210 -8.74 6.87 -15.97
N ALA A 211 -7.45 6.60 -15.71
CA ALA A 211 -7.05 5.53 -14.80
C ALA A 211 -7.54 5.78 -13.36
N ALA A 212 -7.49 7.03 -12.90
CA ALA A 212 -8.02 7.42 -11.60
C ALA A 212 -9.55 7.19 -11.50
N GLY A 213 -10.31 7.58 -12.52
CA GLY A 213 -11.75 7.33 -12.57
C GLY A 213 -12.11 5.84 -12.54
N ILE A 214 -11.35 5.00 -13.24
CA ILE A 214 -11.51 3.54 -13.19
C ILE A 214 -11.13 2.99 -11.80
N MET A 215 -10.12 3.56 -11.12
CA MET A 215 -9.81 3.19 -9.74
C MET A 215 -10.95 3.55 -8.77
N VAL A 216 -11.69 4.63 -8.99
CA VAL A 216 -12.90 4.92 -8.20
C VAL A 216 -13.96 3.83 -8.41
N GLU A 217 -14.14 3.33 -9.63
CA GLU A 217 -15.02 2.18 -9.90
C GLU A 217 -14.54 0.92 -9.15
N ALA A 218 -13.22 0.68 -9.10
CA ALA A 218 -12.65 -0.42 -8.33
C ALA A 218 -12.97 -0.29 -6.83
N ILE A 219 -12.80 0.91 -6.25
CA ILE A 219 -13.09 1.21 -4.84
C ILE A 219 -14.58 1.05 -4.55
N TRP A 220 -15.45 1.48 -5.48
CA TRP A 220 -16.90 1.31 -5.37
C TRP A 220 -17.26 -0.17 -5.22
N HIS A 221 -16.83 -1.00 -6.17
CA HIS A 221 -17.16 -2.42 -6.17
C HIS A 221 -16.47 -3.21 -5.04
N ALA A 222 -15.26 -2.82 -4.65
CA ALA A 222 -14.59 -3.41 -3.50
C ALA A 222 -15.33 -3.07 -2.19
N SER A 223 -15.90 -1.87 -2.07
CA SER A 223 -16.78 -1.50 -0.95
C SER A 223 -18.03 -2.39 -0.89
N GLU A 224 -18.68 -2.62 -2.03
CA GLU A 224 -19.84 -3.53 -2.11
C GLU A 224 -19.46 -4.96 -1.71
N ALA A 225 -18.33 -5.46 -2.21
CA ALA A 225 -17.80 -6.78 -1.86
C ALA A 225 -17.46 -6.89 -0.37
N ALA A 226 -16.94 -5.82 0.22
CA ALA A 226 -16.67 -5.67 1.65
C ALA A 226 -17.96 -5.56 2.50
N GLY A 227 -19.14 -5.49 1.88
CA GLY A 227 -20.40 -5.26 2.56
C GLY A 227 -20.47 -3.89 3.23
N LEU A 228 -19.82 -2.90 2.63
CA LEU A 228 -19.82 -1.50 3.05
C LEU A 228 -20.62 -0.67 2.04
N PRO A 229 -21.21 0.45 2.48
CA PRO A 229 -21.82 1.39 1.54
C PRO A 229 -20.75 1.97 0.59
N PRO A 230 -21.01 2.02 -0.73
CA PRO A 230 -20.03 2.49 -1.69
C PRO A 230 -19.59 3.93 -1.42
N LEU A 231 -18.27 4.15 -1.43
CA LEU A 231 -17.62 5.45 -1.26
C LEU A 231 -17.88 6.17 0.08
N GLU A 232 -18.54 5.52 1.04
CA GLU A 232 -18.74 6.08 2.37
C GLU A 232 -17.39 6.17 3.10
N GLY A 233 -17.05 7.36 3.60
CA GLY A 233 -15.73 7.64 4.19
C GLY A 233 -14.64 8.08 3.20
N TYR A 234 -14.88 8.08 1.88
CA TYR A 234 -13.86 8.40 0.87
C TYR A 234 -14.20 9.68 0.07
N PRO A 235 -14.01 10.90 0.64
CA PRO A 235 -14.40 12.16 0.01
C PRO A 235 -13.66 12.41 -1.32
N ASN A 236 -12.35 12.13 -1.38
CA ASN A 236 -11.55 12.32 -2.59
C ASN A 236 -12.08 11.51 -3.78
N CYS A 237 -12.60 10.29 -3.52
CA CYS A 237 -13.22 9.46 -4.55
C CYS A 237 -14.57 10.02 -5.04
N ARG A 238 -15.37 10.60 -4.13
CA ARG A 238 -16.64 11.24 -4.49
C ARG A 238 -16.42 12.52 -5.26
N ASP A 239 -15.48 13.35 -4.81
CA ASP A 239 -15.11 14.58 -5.50
C ASP A 239 -14.63 14.26 -6.92
N HIS A 240 -13.81 13.22 -7.09
CA HIS A 240 -13.38 12.78 -8.41
C HIS A 240 -14.55 12.34 -9.31
N LEU A 241 -15.52 11.57 -8.77
CA LEU A 241 -16.73 11.22 -9.49
C LEU A 241 -17.59 12.42 -9.86
N GLU A 242 -17.77 13.39 -8.96
CA GLU A 242 -18.62 14.56 -9.18
C GLU A 242 -18.02 15.55 -10.19
N HIS A 243 -16.69 15.62 -10.28
CA HIS A 243 -15.99 16.62 -11.10
C HIS A 243 -15.44 16.08 -12.42
N PHE A 244 -15.13 14.79 -12.52
CA PHE A 244 -14.42 14.23 -13.68
C PHE A 244 -15.18 13.12 -14.42
N MET A 245 -16.19 12.52 -13.79
CA MET A 245 -17.10 11.60 -14.46
C MET A 245 -18.47 12.27 -14.53
N ASP A 246 -19.15 12.31 -15.67
CA ASP A 246 -20.56 12.75 -15.77
C ASP A 246 -21.52 11.73 -15.07
N GLY A 247 -21.09 11.12 -13.96
CA GLY A 247 -21.70 9.99 -13.30
C GLY A 247 -22.67 10.43 -12.22
N VAL A 248 -23.96 10.14 -12.44
CA VAL A 248 -24.98 10.24 -11.40
C VAL A 248 -24.63 9.23 -10.31
N ILE A 249 -24.28 9.70 -9.11
CA ILE A 249 -24.25 8.88 -7.90
C ILE A 249 -25.67 8.33 -7.72
N PRO A 250 -25.91 7.00 -7.82
CA PRO A 250 -27.24 6.46 -7.61
C PRO A 250 -27.64 6.71 -6.16
N ASN A 251 -28.55 7.66 -5.94
CA ASN A 251 -29.19 7.81 -4.65
C ASN A 251 -30.05 6.58 -4.37
N ARG A 252 -29.91 6.06 -3.15
CA ARG A 252 -30.56 4.86 -2.60
C ARG A 252 -32.04 4.72 -2.96
#